data_AF-A0A1Q3WBA0-F1
#
_entry.id   AF-A0A1Q3WBA0-F1
#
_cell.length_a   1.000
_cell.length_b   1.000
_cell.length_c   1.000
_cell.angle_alpha   90.00
_cell.angle_beta   90.00
_cell.angle_gamma   90.00
#
_symmetry.space_group_name_H-M   'P 1'
#
loop_
_entity.id
_entity.type
_entity.pdbx_description
1 polymer ?
#
loop_
_entity_poly.entity_id
_entity_poly.type
_entity_poly.pdbx_seq_one_letter_code
_entity_poly.pdbx_strand_id
1 'polypeptide(L)'
;MSGILGNDWLDWLLNIAVVLAVGSFVWRFIRSRLRIVKQFDINQGNQSKLIHSVTVEKEQMNDITISHNANSYDSIGNAINEYTELLFDNMAKEHRGEERSHEFWLELTRGQKVFWTYLVFEGEVDNGGLFQFMHNSPEHLYAARQMMVELKQERLLTDYNIFLKEVEEKRTQLRWNTWRSNNPFYSQQKRLQAFSEGYKILKTPEIIEAYFYEDDFKGQWRKAMCDYIKRNADQYAVLA
;
A
#
# COMPACT_ATOMS: atom_id res chain seq x y z
N MET A 1 63.30 18.65 -34.42
CA MET A 1 62.00 19.09 -33.85
C MET A 1 61.01 17.96 -34.05
N SER A 2 60.87 17.08 -33.07
CA SER A 2 59.88 15.98 -33.09
C SER A 2 59.30 15.88 -31.69
N GLY A 3 58.39 16.80 -31.39
CA GLY A 3 57.74 16.90 -30.09
C GLY A 3 56.24 16.74 -30.25
N ILE A 4 55.72 15.68 -29.63
CA ILE A 4 54.39 15.64 -28.99
C ILE A 4 53.20 15.78 -29.94
N LEU A 5 52.91 14.73 -30.72
CA LEU A 5 51.58 14.49 -31.31
C LEU A 5 51.23 13.00 -31.21
N GLY A 6 51.41 12.41 -30.03
CA GLY A 6 51.11 11.00 -29.80
C GLY A 6 50.57 10.79 -28.41
N ASN A 7 49.24 10.78 -28.29
CA ASN A 7 48.40 10.04 -27.32
C ASN A 7 47.11 10.76 -26.86
N ASP A 8 46.84 12.00 -27.30
CA ASP A 8 45.63 12.74 -26.89
C ASP A 8 44.31 12.00 -27.14
N TRP A 9 44.20 11.24 -28.24
CA TRP A 9 42.98 10.52 -28.56
C TRP A 9 42.78 9.25 -27.71
N LEU A 10 43.88 8.64 -27.22
CA LEU A 10 43.83 7.50 -26.31
C LEU A 10 43.40 7.94 -24.92
N ASP A 11 43.89 9.08 -24.44
CA ASP A 11 43.46 9.67 -23.18
C ASP A 11 41.99 10.10 -23.24
N TRP A 12 41.53 10.63 -24.38
CA TRP A 12 40.12 10.94 -24.59
C TRP A 12 39.23 9.69 -24.57
N LEU A 13 39.64 8.62 -25.24
CA LEU A 13 38.92 7.33 -25.20
C LEU A 13 38.91 6.72 -23.80
N LEU A 14 40.02 6.80 -23.07
CA LEU A 14 40.10 6.31 -21.69
C LEU A 14 39.15 7.08 -20.78
N ASN A 15 39.09 8.41 -20.90
CA ASN A 15 38.15 9.23 -20.16
C ASN A 15 36.69 8.88 -20.47
N ILE A 16 36.34 8.65 -21.75
CA ILE A 16 35.00 8.19 -22.13
C ILE A 16 34.70 6.81 -21.54
N ALA A 17 35.64 5.88 -21.61
CA ALA A 17 35.47 4.54 -21.05
C ALA A 17 35.25 4.60 -19.53
N VAL A 18 35.98 5.46 -18.82
CA VAL A 18 35.81 5.69 -17.38
C VAL A 18 34.44 6.31 -17.08
N VAL A 19 34.00 7.34 -17.82
CA VAL A 19 32.69 7.95 -17.65
C VAL A 19 31.55 6.95 -17.92
N LEU A 20 31.67 6.12 -18.96
CA LEU A 20 30.70 5.07 -19.25
C LEU A 20 30.70 3.95 -18.19
N ALA A 21 31.87 3.57 -17.67
CA ALA A 21 31.99 2.57 -16.63
C ALA A 21 31.39 3.05 -15.30
N VAL A 22 31.73 4.29 -14.88
CA VAL A 22 31.15 4.93 -13.69
C VAL A 22 29.66 5.15 -13.88
N GLY A 23 29.23 5.66 -15.03
CA GLY A 23 27.81 5.85 -15.36
C GLY A 23 27.02 4.55 -15.33
N SER A 24 27.56 3.46 -15.90
CA SER A 24 26.96 2.12 -15.88
C SER A 24 26.94 1.53 -14.47
N PHE A 25 28.00 1.69 -13.69
CA PHE A 25 28.06 1.27 -12.30
C PHE A 25 27.02 2.02 -11.45
N VAL A 26 26.97 3.35 -11.55
CA VAL A 26 25.99 4.20 -10.87
C VAL A 26 24.57 3.83 -11.31
N TRP A 27 24.33 3.61 -12.62
CA TRP A 27 23.03 3.18 -13.13
C TRP A 27 22.61 1.80 -12.61
N ARG A 28 23.53 0.82 -12.59
CA ARG A 28 23.29 -0.52 -12.03
C ARG A 28 23.06 -0.46 -10.53
N PHE A 29 23.84 0.34 -9.81
CA PHE A 29 23.72 0.56 -8.38
C PHE A 29 22.36 1.19 -8.04
N ILE A 30 21.99 2.28 -8.72
CA ILE A 30 20.68 2.91 -8.63
C ILE A 30 19.59 1.89 -8.95
N ARG A 31 19.62 1.22 -10.11
CA ARG A 31 18.62 0.22 -10.52
C ARG A 31 18.46 -0.93 -9.53
N SER A 32 19.55 -1.41 -8.92
CA SER A 32 19.50 -2.49 -7.92
C SER A 32 18.86 -2.03 -6.60
N ARG A 33 19.03 -0.76 -6.23
CA ARG A 33 18.40 -0.13 -5.06
C ARG A 33 16.97 0.33 -5.35
N LEU A 34 16.59 0.50 -6.62
CA LEU A 34 15.22 0.69 -7.08
C LEU A 34 14.47 -0.67 -7.18
N ARG A 35 14.53 -1.51 -6.13
CA ARG A 35 13.81 -2.79 -6.07
C ARG A 35 12.34 -2.56 -6.43
N ILE A 36 11.83 -3.36 -7.36
CA ILE A 36 10.40 -3.39 -7.68
C ILE A 36 9.73 -4.09 -6.50
N VAL A 37 8.99 -3.34 -5.68
CA VAL A 37 8.11 -3.94 -4.68
C VAL A 37 7.10 -4.80 -5.42
N LYS A 38 7.04 -6.10 -5.10
CA LYS A 38 6.02 -6.99 -5.65
C LYS A 38 4.66 -6.44 -5.26
N GLN A 39 3.81 -6.22 -6.24
CA GLN A 39 2.48 -5.67 -6.02
C GLN A 39 1.54 -6.81 -5.63
N PHE A 40 0.69 -6.55 -4.64
CA PHE A 40 -0.40 -7.42 -4.28
C PHE A 40 -1.55 -7.28 -5.28
N ASP A 41 -2.17 -8.40 -5.59
CA ASP A 41 -3.32 -8.54 -6.47
C ASP A 41 -4.29 -9.50 -5.78
N ILE A 42 -5.52 -9.04 -5.54
CA ILE A 42 -6.54 -9.82 -4.82
C ILE A 42 -6.89 -11.12 -5.57
N ASN A 43 -6.62 -11.19 -6.87
CA ASN A 43 -6.91 -12.35 -7.71
C ASN A 43 -5.77 -13.39 -7.73
N GLN A 44 -4.62 -13.11 -7.13
CA GLN A 44 -3.49 -14.04 -7.09
C GLN A 44 -3.54 -14.94 -5.86
N GLY A 45 -3.07 -16.19 -6.00
CA GLY A 45 -2.99 -17.15 -4.89
C GLY A 45 -4.33 -17.73 -4.48
N ASN A 46 -4.45 -18.11 -3.21
CA ASN A 46 -5.67 -18.66 -2.62
C ASN A 46 -6.85 -17.70 -2.78
N GLN A 47 -8.04 -18.23 -3.07
CA GLN A 47 -9.24 -17.42 -3.25
C GLN A 47 -10.35 -17.78 -2.25
N SER A 48 -10.36 -18.99 -1.69
CA SER A 48 -11.51 -19.50 -0.93
C SER A 48 -11.17 -20.42 0.23
N LYS A 49 -9.98 -21.06 0.23
CA LYS A 49 -9.63 -22.01 1.29
C LYS A 49 -9.22 -21.24 2.54
N LEU A 50 -9.95 -21.39 3.65
CA LEU A 50 -9.54 -20.81 4.92
C LEU A 50 -8.30 -21.55 5.47
N ILE A 51 -7.12 -21.00 5.21
CA ILE A 51 -5.84 -21.47 5.78
C ILE A 51 -5.66 -20.87 7.18
N HIS A 52 -5.84 -19.54 7.25
CA HIS A 52 -5.86 -18.78 8.49
C HIS A 52 -7.31 -18.61 8.92
N SER A 53 -7.86 -19.60 9.62
CA SER A 53 -9.27 -19.63 10.00
C SER A 53 -9.46 -19.39 11.49
N VAL A 54 -10.43 -18.55 11.85
CA VAL A 54 -11.06 -18.57 13.17
C VAL A 54 -12.37 -19.34 13.10
N THR A 55 -12.77 -19.97 14.20
CA THR A 55 -14.14 -20.48 14.35
C THR A 55 -14.94 -19.42 15.10
N VAL A 56 -16.08 -19.04 14.56
CA VAL A 56 -16.97 -18.03 15.14
C VAL A 56 -18.39 -18.54 15.13
N GLU A 57 -19.10 -18.27 16.22
CA GLU A 57 -20.53 -18.48 16.28
C GLU A 57 -21.22 -17.46 15.36
N LYS A 58 -22.21 -17.90 14.57
CA LYS A 58 -22.98 -17.00 13.69
C LYS A 58 -23.61 -15.84 14.47
N GLU A 59 -23.98 -16.09 15.71
CA GLU A 59 -24.56 -15.10 16.63
C GLU A 59 -23.58 -13.96 16.90
N GLN A 60 -22.29 -14.23 17.09
CA GLN A 60 -21.28 -13.17 17.32
C GLN A 60 -21.17 -12.20 16.13
N MET A 61 -21.21 -12.72 14.90
CA MET A 61 -21.18 -11.88 13.68
C MET A 61 -22.47 -11.05 13.53
N ASN A 62 -23.60 -11.59 13.98
CA ASN A 62 -24.89 -10.91 14.00
C ASN A 62 -24.96 -9.85 15.11
N ASP A 63 -24.35 -10.09 16.27
CA ASP A 63 -24.34 -9.16 17.39
C ASP A 63 -23.57 -7.89 17.07
N ILE A 64 -22.42 -7.99 16.40
CA ILE A 64 -21.68 -6.83 15.87
C ILE A 64 -22.61 -6.00 14.95
N THR A 65 -23.41 -6.68 14.12
CA THR A 65 -24.35 -6.02 13.21
C THR A 65 -25.47 -5.29 13.95
N ILE A 66 -26.05 -5.92 14.96
CA ILE A 66 -27.19 -5.38 15.72
C ILE A 66 -26.73 -4.22 16.60
N SER A 67 -25.63 -4.40 17.33
CA SER A 67 -25.04 -3.40 18.24
C SER A 67 -24.64 -2.12 17.50
N HIS A 68 -24.28 -2.25 16.22
CA HIS A 68 -23.82 -1.13 15.40
C HIS A 68 -24.75 -0.74 14.24
N ASN A 69 -26.04 -1.11 14.33
CA ASN A 69 -27.04 -0.78 13.31
C ASN A 69 -27.36 0.73 13.23
N ALA A 70 -26.88 1.53 14.17
CA ALA A 70 -26.91 2.98 14.04
C ALA A 70 -25.92 3.41 12.94
N ASN A 71 -26.41 4.09 11.89
CA ASN A 71 -25.58 4.66 10.81
C ASN A 71 -24.69 5.83 11.27
N SER A 72 -24.34 5.91 12.56
CA SER A 72 -23.40 6.92 13.05
C SER A 72 -21.97 6.48 12.79
N TYR A 73 -21.11 7.47 12.54
CA TYR A 73 -19.69 7.25 12.25
C TYR A 73 -18.97 6.43 13.35
N ASP A 74 -19.20 6.77 14.62
CA ASP A 74 -18.59 6.07 15.77
C ASP A 74 -19.08 4.63 15.90
N SER A 75 -20.37 4.40 15.68
CA SER A 75 -20.98 3.07 15.74
C SER A 75 -20.36 2.14 14.69
N ILE A 76 -20.23 2.60 13.45
CA ILE A 76 -19.66 1.79 12.37
C ILE A 76 -18.13 1.63 12.55
N GLY A 77 -17.44 2.64 13.08
CA GLY A 77 -16.02 2.52 13.44
C GLY A 77 -15.77 1.41 14.47
N ASN A 78 -16.60 1.35 15.51
CA ASN A 78 -16.52 0.28 16.51
C ASN A 78 -16.78 -1.10 15.89
N ALA A 79 -17.72 -1.22 14.95
CA ALA A 79 -17.96 -2.49 14.25
C ALA A 79 -16.72 -2.99 13.47
N ILE A 80 -15.97 -2.10 12.83
CA ILE A 80 -14.73 -2.47 12.13
C ILE A 80 -13.67 -2.97 13.11
N ASN A 81 -13.54 -2.32 14.27
CA ASN A 81 -12.62 -2.75 15.33
C ASN A 81 -13.01 -4.14 15.85
N GLU A 82 -14.30 -4.36 16.16
CA GLU A 82 -14.79 -5.67 16.61
C GLU A 82 -14.59 -6.76 15.56
N TYR A 83 -14.82 -6.48 14.27
CA TYR A 83 -14.49 -7.42 13.20
C TYR A 83 -12.99 -7.71 13.10
N THR A 84 -12.13 -6.71 13.35
CA THR A 84 -10.67 -6.89 13.33
C THR A 84 -10.24 -7.81 14.47
N GLU A 85 -10.71 -7.56 15.68
CA GLU A 85 -10.44 -8.38 16.87
C GLU A 85 -10.96 -9.81 16.69
N LEU A 86 -12.15 -9.96 16.10
CA LEU A 86 -12.79 -11.27 15.93
C LEU A 86 -12.14 -12.11 14.83
N LEU A 87 -11.81 -11.49 13.68
CA LEU A 87 -11.44 -12.21 12.46
C LEU A 87 -9.93 -12.20 12.17
N PHE A 88 -9.18 -11.23 12.69
CA PHE A 88 -7.81 -10.97 12.24
C PHE A 88 -6.75 -10.89 13.36
N ASP A 89 -7.12 -10.59 14.59
CA ASP A 89 -6.15 -10.38 15.69
C ASP A 89 -5.21 -11.57 15.90
N ASN A 90 -5.75 -12.80 15.86
CA ASN A 90 -4.96 -14.01 16.01
C ASN A 90 -4.05 -14.24 14.79
N MET A 91 -4.57 -14.00 13.58
CA MET A 91 -3.79 -14.09 12.34
C MET A 91 -2.63 -13.09 12.34
N ALA A 92 -2.87 -11.85 12.74
CA ALA A 92 -1.84 -10.82 12.82
C ALA A 92 -0.76 -11.14 13.87
N LYS A 93 -1.15 -11.75 14.99
CA LYS A 93 -0.20 -12.19 16.04
C LYS A 93 0.67 -13.35 15.57
N GLU A 94 0.11 -14.32 14.85
CA GLU A 94 0.83 -15.49 14.34
C GLU A 94 1.87 -15.12 13.26
N HIS A 95 1.53 -14.15 12.40
CA HIS A 95 2.37 -13.73 11.27
C HIS A 95 3.15 -12.44 11.53
N ARG A 96 3.41 -12.14 12.80
CA ARG A 96 4.07 -10.90 13.18
C ARG A 96 5.45 -10.77 12.53
N GLY A 97 5.65 -9.74 11.73
CA GLY A 97 6.87 -9.50 10.94
C GLY A 97 6.86 -10.08 9.52
N GLU A 98 5.83 -10.85 9.16
CA GLU A 98 5.64 -11.46 7.83
C GLU A 98 4.40 -10.93 7.12
N GLU A 99 3.69 -9.97 7.69
CA GLU A 99 2.39 -9.49 7.23
C GLU A 99 2.46 -8.80 5.85
N ARG A 100 3.68 -8.39 5.45
CA ARG A 100 3.99 -7.78 4.14
C ARG A 100 4.64 -8.76 3.17
N SER A 101 4.78 -10.03 3.56
CA SER A 101 5.34 -11.06 2.69
C SER A 101 4.35 -11.40 1.57
N HIS A 102 4.90 -11.75 0.40
CA HIS A 102 4.05 -12.18 -0.71
C HIS A 102 3.49 -13.59 -0.45
N GLU A 103 4.23 -14.39 0.31
CA GLU A 103 3.88 -15.72 0.74
C GLU A 103 2.61 -15.69 1.61
N PHE A 104 2.59 -14.88 2.67
CA PHE A 104 1.40 -14.65 3.49
C PHE A 104 0.21 -14.18 2.64
N TRP A 105 0.42 -13.20 1.75
CA TRP A 105 -0.62 -12.72 0.85
C TRP A 105 -1.26 -13.83 0.02
N LEU A 106 -0.44 -14.74 -0.53
CA LEU A 106 -0.94 -15.83 -1.37
C LEU A 106 -1.77 -16.86 -0.60
N GLU A 107 -1.66 -16.92 0.73
CA GLU A 107 -2.43 -17.83 1.59
C GLU A 107 -3.81 -17.28 1.97
N LEU A 108 -3.98 -15.96 1.98
CA LEU A 108 -5.24 -15.32 2.32
C LEU A 108 -6.35 -15.66 1.30
N THR A 109 -7.59 -15.82 1.78
CA THR A 109 -8.76 -15.86 0.91
C THR A 109 -9.00 -14.51 0.22
N ARG A 110 -9.94 -14.46 -0.73
CA ARG A 110 -10.33 -13.19 -1.36
C ARG A 110 -10.87 -12.19 -0.33
N GLY A 111 -11.78 -12.64 0.55
CA GLY A 111 -12.33 -11.77 1.60
C GLY A 111 -11.24 -11.23 2.52
N GLN A 112 -10.35 -12.10 2.98
CA GLN A 112 -9.23 -11.69 3.84
C GLN A 112 -8.31 -10.68 3.16
N LYS A 113 -8.02 -10.82 1.87
CA LYS A 113 -7.22 -9.84 1.10
C LYS A 113 -7.88 -8.47 1.01
N VAL A 114 -9.19 -8.45 0.77
CA VAL A 114 -9.98 -7.22 0.70
C VAL A 114 -9.96 -6.52 2.05
N PHE A 115 -10.24 -7.24 3.14
CA PHE A 115 -10.28 -6.64 4.48
C PHE A 115 -8.89 -6.24 4.98
N TRP A 116 -7.86 -7.06 4.75
CA TRP A 116 -6.48 -6.71 5.10
C TRP A 116 -6.02 -5.43 4.38
N THR A 117 -6.30 -5.32 3.08
CA THR A 117 -6.00 -4.11 2.32
C THR A 117 -6.78 -2.91 2.82
N TYR A 118 -8.04 -3.11 3.22
CA TYR A 118 -8.89 -2.07 3.80
C TYR A 118 -8.28 -1.51 5.08
N LEU A 119 -7.87 -2.37 6.02
CA LEU A 119 -7.28 -1.96 7.29
C LEU A 119 -5.97 -1.18 7.08
N VAL A 120 -5.10 -1.66 6.18
CA VAL A 120 -3.85 -0.97 5.85
C VAL A 120 -4.13 0.39 5.17
N PHE A 121 -5.08 0.44 4.25
CA PHE A 121 -5.43 1.67 3.54
C PHE A 121 -6.03 2.70 4.49
N GLU A 122 -7.06 2.34 5.25
CA GLU A 122 -7.72 3.24 6.18
C GLU A 122 -6.74 3.73 7.26
N GLY A 123 -5.97 2.82 7.87
CA GLY A 123 -5.03 3.19 8.92
C GLY A 123 -3.93 4.15 8.46
N GLU A 124 -3.44 4.03 7.24
CA GLU A 124 -2.41 4.96 6.72
C GLU A 124 -3.02 6.29 6.25
N VAL A 125 -4.18 6.25 5.60
CA VAL A 125 -4.86 7.46 5.12
C VAL A 125 -5.34 8.33 6.27
N ASP A 126 -5.89 7.73 7.34
CA ASP A 126 -6.35 8.45 8.54
C ASP A 126 -5.18 9.09 9.30
N ASN A 127 -4.00 8.44 9.32
CA ASN A 127 -2.83 8.94 10.03
C ASN A 127 -2.03 10.01 9.28
N GLY A 128 -1.79 9.82 7.98
CA GLY A 128 -0.89 10.70 7.22
C GLY A 128 -1.20 10.80 5.74
N GLY A 129 -2.41 10.38 5.35
CA GLY A 129 -2.93 10.55 4.00
C GLY A 129 -2.45 9.52 3.00
N LEU A 130 -2.86 9.73 1.75
CA LEU A 130 -2.64 8.77 0.67
C LEU A 130 -1.16 8.65 0.29
N PHE A 131 -0.41 9.74 0.43
CA PHE A 131 1.05 9.68 0.21
C PHE A 131 1.72 8.77 1.24
N GLN A 132 1.32 8.84 2.51
CA GLN A 132 1.86 7.95 3.55
C GLN A 132 1.53 6.49 3.26
N PHE A 133 0.28 6.19 2.86
CA PHE A 133 -0.11 4.84 2.43
C PHE A 133 0.79 4.29 1.31
N MET A 134 1.00 5.06 0.25
CA MET A 134 1.89 4.66 -0.86
C MET A 134 3.33 4.47 -0.40
N HIS A 135 3.83 5.33 0.49
CA HIS A 135 5.20 5.27 0.96
C HIS A 135 5.45 4.07 1.86
N ASN A 136 4.53 3.84 2.80
CA ASN A 136 4.64 2.80 3.80
C ASN A 136 4.30 1.45 3.22
N SER A 137 3.19 1.33 2.49
CA SER A 137 2.59 0.08 1.99
C SER A 137 2.47 0.03 0.46
N PRO A 138 3.55 0.27 -0.30
CA PRO A 138 3.52 0.33 -1.77
C PRO A 138 3.07 -0.96 -2.45
N GLU A 139 3.17 -2.10 -1.77
CA GLU A 139 2.66 -3.40 -2.24
C GLU A 139 1.13 -3.42 -2.37
N HIS A 140 0.41 -2.63 -1.56
CA HIS A 140 -1.05 -2.59 -1.54
C HIS A 140 -1.67 -1.64 -2.58
N LEU A 141 -0.88 -0.89 -3.36
CA LEU A 141 -1.41 0.14 -4.27
C LEU A 141 -2.47 -0.39 -5.24
N TYR A 142 -2.20 -1.50 -5.94
CA TYR A 142 -3.18 -2.06 -6.87
C TYR A 142 -4.27 -2.86 -6.16
N ALA A 143 -3.95 -3.52 -5.04
CA ALA A 143 -4.95 -4.20 -4.21
C ALA A 143 -6.00 -3.20 -3.68
N ALA A 144 -5.60 -1.99 -3.28
CA ALA A 144 -6.51 -0.95 -2.80
C ALA A 144 -7.51 -0.54 -3.87
N ARG A 145 -7.06 -0.37 -5.12
CA ARG A 145 -7.97 -0.16 -6.26
C ARG A 145 -8.97 -1.30 -6.41
N GLN A 146 -8.52 -2.55 -6.33
CA GLN A 146 -9.40 -3.71 -6.49
C GLN A 146 -10.38 -3.85 -5.33
N MET A 147 -9.96 -3.56 -4.10
CA MET A 147 -10.82 -3.45 -2.93
C MET A 147 -11.89 -2.36 -3.13
N MET A 148 -11.54 -1.18 -3.66
CA MET A 148 -12.54 -0.15 -3.97
C MET A 148 -13.59 -0.63 -4.99
N VAL A 149 -13.22 -1.50 -5.94
CA VAL A 149 -14.16 -2.16 -6.86
C VAL A 149 -15.09 -3.10 -6.10
N GLU A 150 -14.55 -3.97 -5.24
CA GLU A 150 -15.32 -4.90 -4.41
C GLU A 150 -16.32 -4.17 -3.48
N LEU A 151 -15.90 -3.04 -2.94
CA LEU A 151 -16.72 -2.17 -2.07
C LEU A 151 -17.63 -1.20 -2.83
N LYS A 152 -17.62 -1.23 -4.17
CA LYS A 152 -18.44 -0.38 -5.06
C LYS A 152 -18.26 1.12 -4.82
N GLN A 153 -17.03 1.56 -4.57
CA GLN A 153 -16.69 2.94 -4.25
C GLN A 153 -16.34 3.74 -5.52
N GLU A 154 -17.30 3.90 -6.43
CA GLU A 154 -17.09 4.41 -7.81
C GLU A 154 -16.44 5.80 -7.85
N ARG A 155 -16.89 6.71 -6.98
CA ARG A 155 -16.37 8.08 -6.89
C ARG A 155 -14.90 8.08 -6.46
N LEU A 156 -14.59 7.41 -5.34
CA LEU A 156 -13.21 7.25 -4.85
C LEU A 156 -12.33 6.52 -5.87
N LEU A 157 -12.84 5.45 -6.49
CA LEU A 157 -12.12 4.66 -7.48
C LEU A 157 -11.72 5.51 -8.70
N THR A 158 -12.55 6.47 -9.11
CA THR A 158 -12.25 7.37 -10.23
C THR A 158 -11.02 8.22 -9.91
N ASP A 159 -11.02 8.89 -8.75
CA ASP A 159 -9.88 9.71 -8.32
C ASP A 159 -8.64 8.84 -8.05
N TYR A 160 -8.83 7.64 -7.49
CA TYR A 160 -7.76 6.69 -7.26
C TYR A 160 -7.08 6.23 -8.56
N ASN A 161 -7.83 6.05 -9.65
CA ASN A 161 -7.25 5.73 -10.96
C ASN A 161 -6.40 6.88 -11.50
N ILE A 162 -6.80 8.13 -11.27
CA ILE A 162 -6.01 9.31 -11.64
C ILE A 162 -4.73 9.34 -10.80
N PHE A 163 -4.83 9.07 -9.50
CA PHE A 163 -3.69 8.94 -8.61
C PHE A 163 -2.70 7.86 -9.07
N LEU A 164 -3.16 6.64 -9.38
CA LEU A 164 -2.28 5.57 -9.88
C LEU A 164 -1.58 5.95 -11.19
N LYS A 165 -2.27 6.68 -12.08
CA LYS A 165 -1.66 7.20 -13.30
C LYS A 165 -0.57 8.23 -12.98
N GLU A 166 -0.83 9.16 -12.06
CA GLU A 166 0.16 10.13 -11.60
C GLU A 166 1.39 9.45 -10.96
N VAL A 167 1.16 8.40 -10.15
CA VAL A 167 2.23 7.59 -9.55
C VAL A 167 3.13 6.96 -10.62
N GLU A 168 2.56 6.39 -11.69
CA GLU A 168 3.37 5.80 -12.77
C GLU A 168 4.13 6.90 -13.55
N GLU A 169 3.47 8.02 -13.86
CA GLU A 169 4.11 9.17 -14.54
C GLU A 169 5.27 9.76 -13.72
N LYS A 170 5.16 9.77 -12.39
CA LYS A 170 6.17 10.32 -11.46
C LYS A 170 7.06 9.26 -10.83
N ARG A 171 6.99 8.01 -11.28
CA ARG A 171 7.63 6.84 -10.64
C ARG A 171 9.12 7.03 -10.34
N THR A 172 9.88 7.59 -11.28
CA THR A 172 11.32 7.83 -11.07
C THR A 172 11.58 8.83 -9.94
N GLN A 173 10.80 9.92 -9.91
CA GLN A 173 10.91 10.95 -8.87
C GLN A 173 10.49 10.41 -7.50
N LEU A 174 9.40 9.64 -7.44
CA LEU A 174 8.91 8.98 -6.23
C LEU A 174 9.91 7.97 -5.67
N ARG A 175 10.50 7.14 -6.53
CA ARG A 175 11.51 6.17 -6.10
C ARG A 175 12.78 6.86 -5.60
N TRP A 176 13.21 7.93 -6.25
CA TRP A 176 14.33 8.74 -5.76
C TRP A 176 14.04 9.34 -4.38
N ASN A 177 12.84 9.89 -4.22
CA ASN A 177 12.36 10.43 -2.94
C ASN A 177 12.34 9.35 -1.84
N THR A 178 11.79 8.18 -2.15
CA THR A 178 11.73 7.03 -1.24
C THR A 178 13.12 6.52 -0.87
N TRP A 179 14.06 6.48 -1.82
CA TRP A 179 15.44 6.15 -1.51
C TRP A 179 16.05 7.18 -0.54
N ARG A 180 15.85 8.48 -0.78
CA ARG A 180 16.34 9.55 0.11
C ARG A 180 15.72 9.46 1.50
N SER A 181 14.42 9.18 1.62
CA SER A 181 13.76 9.10 2.93
C SER A 181 14.20 7.87 3.74
N ASN A 182 14.61 6.78 3.08
CA ASN A 182 15.01 5.54 3.74
C ASN A 182 16.53 5.31 3.82
N ASN A 183 17.35 6.21 3.25
CA ASN A 183 18.79 6.00 3.18
C ASN A 183 19.46 6.15 4.56
N PRO A 184 20.07 5.08 5.14
CA PRO A 184 20.70 5.14 6.46
C PRO A 184 21.94 6.05 6.51
N PHE A 185 22.53 6.41 5.35
CA PHE A 185 23.63 7.37 5.28
C PHE A 185 23.17 8.82 5.50
N TYR A 186 21.88 9.10 5.51
CA TYR A 186 21.33 10.42 5.83
C TYR A 186 20.86 10.50 7.29
N SER A 187 21.11 11.66 7.92
CA SER A 187 20.55 12.00 9.23
C SER A 187 19.02 11.87 9.22
N GLN A 188 18.43 11.59 10.38
CA GLN A 188 16.97 11.52 10.54
C GLN A 188 16.26 12.77 10.00
N GLN A 189 16.77 13.97 10.28
CA GLN A 189 16.18 15.21 9.77
C GLN A 189 16.14 15.27 8.23
N LYS A 190 17.23 14.91 7.55
CA LYS A 190 17.28 14.84 6.09
C LYS A 190 16.34 13.79 5.52
N ARG A 191 16.18 12.65 6.20
CA ARG A 191 15.22 11.60 5.82
C ARG A 191 13.78 12.08 5.94
N LEU A 192 13.43 12.73 7.05
CA LEU A 192 12.11 13.32 7.28
C LEU A 192 11.81 14.46 6.29
N GLN A 193 12.79 15.31 6.00
CA GLN A 193 12.65 16.35 4.98
C GLN A 193 12.38 15.74 3.60
N ALA A 194 13.12 14.69 3.21
CA ALA A 194 12.87 14.01 1.95
C ALA A 194 11.46 13.41 1.91
N PHE A 195 11.02 12.75 2.98
CA PHE A 195 9.64 12.25 3.09
C PHE A 195 8.60 13.36 2.90
N SER A 196 8.75 14.49 3.61
CA SER A 196 7.86 15.66 3.49
C SER A 196 7.88 16.29 2.08
N GLU A 197 9.04 16.36 1.43
CA GLU A 197 9.15 16.79 0.02
C GLU A 197 8.35 15.88 -0.93
N GLY A 198 8.13 14.63 -0.54
CA GLY A 198 7.38 13.64 -1.31
C GLY A 198 5.92 14.02 -1.54
N TYR A 199 5.26 14.65 -0.57
CA TYR A 199 3.88 15.13 -0.68
C TYR A 199 3.70 16.13 -1.84
N LYS A 200 4.75 16.85 -2.22
CA LYS A 200 4.69 17.84 -3.32
C LYS A 200 4.87 17.22 -4.70
N ILE A 201 5.20 15.93 -4.78
CA ILE A 201 5.42 15.23 -6.05
C ILE A 201 4.09 14.90 -6.73
N LEU A 202 3.08 14.56 -5.92
CA LEU A 202 1.75 14.15 -6.36
C LEU A 202 0.72 15.19 -5.95
N LYS A 203 -0.20 15.52 -6.83
CA LYS A 203 -1.27 16.49 -6.58
C LYS A 203 -2.58 15.82 -6.17
N THR A 204 -2.82 14.60 -6.65
CA THR A 204 -4.06 13.86 -6.39
C THR A 204 -4.29 13.41 -4.93
N PRO A 205 -3.27 13.20 -4.07
CA PRO A 205 -3.52 12.82 -2.67
C PRO A 205 -4.45 13.78 -1.92
N GLU A 206 -4.32 15.10 -2.11
CA GLU A 206 -5.17 16.10 -1.45
C GLU A 206 -6.66 15.92 -1.79
N ILE A 207 -6.98 15.51 -3.03
CA ILE A 207 -8.36 15.27 -3.48
C ILE A 207 -8.93 14.03 -2.80
N ILE A 208 -8.14 12.96 -2.70
CA ILE A 208 -8.59 11.70 -2.09
C ILE A 208 -8.70 11.83 -0.57
N GLU A 209 -7.78 12.55 0.06
CA GLU A 209 -7.79 12.83 1.50
C GLU A 209 -9.02 13.67 1.90
N ALA A 210 -9.49 14.57 1.03
CA ALA A 210 -10.71 15.37 1.24
C ALA A 210 -11.93 14.50 1.61
N TYR A 211 -12.08 13.34 0.97
CA TYR A 211 -13.17 12.40 1.26
C TYR A 211 -13.16 11.92 2.71
N PHE A 212 -11.97 11.71 3.28
CA PHE A 212 -11.81 11.18 4.63
C PHE A 212 -11.93 12.28 5.71
N TYR A 213 -12.11 13.55 5.32
CA TYR A 213 -12.58 14.60 6.24
C TYR A 213 -14.11 14.71 6.32
N GLU A 214 -14.84 14.05 5.42
CA GLU A 214 -16.30 14.03 5.43
C GLU A 214 -16.81 12.83 6.26
N ASP A 215 -17.43 13.09 7.42
CA ASP A 215 -17.95 12.02 8.30
C ASP A 215 -18.96 11.11 7.59
N ASP A 216 -19.80 11.68 6.72
CA ASP A 216 -20.76 10.92 5.90
C ASP A 216 -20.05 9.94 4.96
N PHE A 217 -18.97 10.37 4.32
CA PHE A 217 -18.19 9.51 3.43
C PHE A 217 -17.50 8.40 4.23
N LYS A 218 -16.84 8.73 5.34
CA LYS A 218 -16.19 7.71 6.18
C LYS A 218 -17.20 6.70 6.72
N GLY A 219 -18.40 7.14 7.11
CA GLY A 219 -19.49 6.26 7.50
C GLY A 219 -19.89 5.30 6.38
N GLN A 220 -20.06 5.80 5.15
CA GLN A 220 -20.37 4.98 3.97
C GLN A 220 -19.24 4.00 3.63
N TRP A 221 -17.98 4.46 3.71
CA TRP A 221 -16.78 3.66 3.47
C TRP A 221 -16.71 2.45 4.42
N ARG A 222 -16.80 2.70 5.73
CA ARG A 222 -16.78 1.65 6.75
C ARG A 222 -17.99 0.73 6.64
N LYS A 223 -19.18 1.30 6.37
CA LYS A 223 -20.40 0.51 6.19
C LYS A 223 -20.25 -0.45 5.01
N ALA A 224 -19.67 0.00 3.90
CA ALA A 224 -19.45 -0.85 2.73
C ALA A 224 -18.57 -2.07 3.08
N MET A 225 -17.54 -1.87 3.91
CA MET A 225 -16.68 -2.96 4.40
C MET A 225 -17.43 -3.90 5.35
N CYS A 226 -18.19 -3.39 6.32
CA CYS A 226 -19.05 -4.21 7.19
C CYS A 226 -20.05 -5.05 6.38
N ASP A 227 -20.72 -4.45 5.40
CA ASP A 227 -21.66 -5.17 4.52
C ASP A 227 -20.93 -6.22 3.67
N TYR A 228 -19.70 -5.95 3.24
CA TYR A 228 -18.87 -6.90 2.51
C TYR A 228 -18.46 -8.09 3.38
N ILE A 229 -18.03 -7.87 4.63
CA ILE A 229 -17.70 -8.93 5.59
C ILE A 229 -18.90 -9.85 5.78
N LYS A 230 -20.09 -9.29 6.03
CA LYS A 230 -21.32 -10.07 6.26
C LYS A 230 -21.69 -10.96 5.08
N ARG A 231 -21.63 -10.42 3.86
CA ARG A 231 -21.98 -11.18 2.64
C ARG A 231 -20.97 -12.28 2.31
N ASN A 232 -19.77 -12.20 2.84
CA ASN A 232 -18.66 -13.10 2.53
C ASN A 232 -18.08 -13.72 3.82
N ALA A 233 -18.90 -13.96 4.85
CA ALA A 233 -18.43 -14.41 6.16
C ALA A 233 -17.62 -15.72 6.08
N ASP A 234 -17.98 -16.60 5.15
CA ASP A 234 -17.29 -17.86 4.81
C ASP A 234 -15.86 -17.64 4.29
N GLN A 235 -15.53 -16.43 3.84
CA GLN A 235 -14.18 -16.06 3.41
C GLN A 235 -13.28 -15.66 4.58
N TYR A 236 -13.83 -15.47 5.78
CA TYR A 236 -13.06 -15.04 6.95
C TYR A 236 -12.95 -16.12 8.02
N ALA A 237 -13.99 -16.95 8.16
CA ALA A 237 -14.11 -17.85 9.28
C ALA A 237 -14.94 -19.10 8.99
N VAL A 238 -14.70 -20.12 9.80
CA VAL A 238 -15.59 -21.27 9.91
C VAL A 238 -16.73 -20.88 10.83
N LEU A 239 -17.96 -20.90 10.31
CA LEU A 239 -19.16 -20.57 11.07
C LEU A 239 -19.68 -21.83 11.78
N ALA A 240 -19.67 -21.79 13.11
CA ALA A 240 -20.30 -22.80 13.96
C ALA A 240 -21.84 -22.70 13.93
#